data_AF-X1E787-F1
#
_entry.id   AF-X1E787-F1
#
_cell.length_a   1.000
_cell.length_b   1.000
_cell.length_c   1.000
_cell.angle_alpha   90.00
_cell.angle_beta   90.00
_cell.angle_gamma   90.00
#
_symmetry.space_group_name_H-M   'P 1'
#
loop_
_entity.id
_entity.type
_entity.pdbx_description
1 polymer ?
#
loop_
_entity_poly.entity_id
_entity_poly.type
_entity_poly.pdbx_seq_one_letter_code
_entity_poly.pdbx_strand_id
1 'polypeptide(L)'
;SKPREYTKIFKIDQPPIMFLTTLRNAIQQDFQSLTKLSTERYEAEKIATELEKHQQTVKEETVKQKKASTNTKSLEDCKRDIEEKEKISPDQKQKLRQAKETLQNTVKEFEVKLENAREKASEKEGLDAEQKTIQETIQALQQEIQVRGKDKTKFQKEMNIDLGEEEKLREERDKLKGEIGSRETEKTERETDIEESKKTIEENQDLSEEYPRLVEQDNKEKIEIESMHRGMKLLEVTRDGIVAGVKGRIETHMMRFLPSLTAQRYNMAQIDEKDYRIEVYDREAHRWRGKG
;
A
#
# COMPACT_ATOMS: atom_id res chain seq x y z
N SER A 1 -38.47 28.00 -84.18
CA SER A 1 -38.93 26.67 -84.66
C SER A 1 -40.15 26.88 -85.54
N LYS A 2 -40.24 26.23 -86.72
CA LYS A 2 -41.47 26.28 -87.54
C LYS A 2 -42.51 25.31 -86.95
N PRO A 3 -43.81 25.67 -86.86
CA PRO A 3 -44.82 24.79 -86.28
C PRO A 3 -44.96 23.49 -87.09
N ARG A 4 -45.09 22.35 -86.42
CA ARG A 4 -45.34 21.06 -87.07
C ARG A 4 -46.76 21.02 -87.67
N GLU A 5 -46.89 20.51 -88.88
CA GLU A 5 -48.17 20.27 -89.53
C GLU A 5 -48.75 18.92 -89.06
N TYR A 6 -49.59 18.93 -88.02
CA TYR A 6 -50.19 17.72 -87.44
C TYR A 6 -51.07 16.93 -88.42
N THR A 7 -51.51 17.55 -89.52
CA THR A 7 -52.30 16.94 -90.59
C THR A 7 -51.56 15.82 -91.31
N LYS A 8 -50.23 15.85 -91.36
CA LYS A 8 -49.40 14.80 -92.01
C LYS A 8 -49.21 13.53 -91.18
N ILE A 9 -49.56 13.57 -89.89
CA ILE A 9 -49.42 12.43 -88.98
C ILE A 9 -50.66 11.52 -89.08
N PHE A 10 -51.82 12.08 -89.46
CA PHE A 10 -53.05 11.36 -89.73
C PHE A 10 -52.91 10.51 -91.00
N LYS A 11 -52.78 9.18 -90.85
CA LYS A 11 -52.90 8.21 -91.96
C LYS A 11 -54.07 7.28 -91.65
N ILE A 12 -55.10 7.33 -92.48
CA ILE A 12 -56.40 6.64 -92.27
C ILE A 12 -56.26 5.11 -92.35
N ASP A 13 -55.19 4.59 -92.96
CA ASP A 13 -54.96 3.16 -93.17
C ASP A 13 -54.23 2.42 -92.02
N GLN A 14 -53.99 3.08 -90.86
CA GLN A 14 -53.32 2.46 -89.71
C GLN A 14 -54.28 2.25 -88.52
N PRO A 15 -54.10 1.18 -87.71
CA PRO A 15 -54.99 0.90 -86.58
C PRO A 15 -55.02 2.09 -85.60
N PRO A 16 -56.21 2.50 -85.11
CA PRO A 16 -56.42 3.76 -84.38
C PRO A 16 -55.48 3.99 -83.19
N ILE A 17 -55.10 2.90 -82.51
CA ILE A 17 -54.30 2.92 -81.28
C ILE A 17 -52.87 3.42 -81.55
N MET A 18 -52.28 3.04 -82.68
CA MET A 18 -50.89 3.42 -83.05
C MET A 18 -50.79 4.88 -83.51
N PHE A 19 -51.78 5.36 -84.28
CA PHE A 19 -51.78 6.75 -84.73
C PHE A 19 -52.02 7.73 -83.55
N LEU A 20 -52.98 7.43 -82.67
CA LEU A 20 -53.29 8.28 -81.52
C LEU A 20 -52.11 8.39 -80.53
N THR A 21 -51.37 7.31 -80.30
CA THR A 21 -50.17 7.34 -79.44
C THR A 21 -49.06 8.16 -80.08
N THR A 22 -48.87 8.06 -81.41
CA THR A 22 -47.88 8.86 -82.14
C THR A 22 -48.23 10.35 -82.12
N LEU A 23 -49.51 10.69 -82.31
CA LEU A 23 -50.00 12.07 -82.21
C LEU A 23 -49.83 12.63 -80.79
N ARG A 24 -50.21 11.85 -79.77
CA ARG A 24 -50.04 12.23 -78.36
C ARG A 24 -48.57 12.52 -78.03
N ASN A 25 -47.65 11.65 -78.48
CA ASN A 25 -46.22 11.85 -78.26
C ASN A 25 -45.69 13.09 -78.99
N ALA A 26 -46.15 13.36 -80.22
CA ALA A 26 -45.77 14.57 -80.96
C ALA A 26 -46.26 15.84 -80.26
N ILE A 27 -47.53 15.87 -79.82
CA ILE A 27 -48.09 16.98 -79.05
C ILE A 27 -47.34 17.17 -77.73
N GLN A 28 -46.99 16.08 -77.03
CA GLN A 28 -46.28 16.15 -75.77
C GLN A 28 -44.83 16.65 -75.95
N GLN A 29 -44.14 16.25 -77.02
CA GLN A 29 -42.83 16.79 -77.38
C GLN A 29 -42.87 18.27 -77.76
N ASP A 30 -43.89 18.70 -78.51
CA ASP A 30 -44.06 20.11 -78.88
C ASP A 30 -44.45 20.95 -77.65
N PHE A 31 -45.26 20.41 -76.74
CA PHE A 31 -45.57 21.06 -75.46
C PHE A 31 -44.31 21.22 -74.60
N GLN A 32 -43.50 20.17 -74.46
CA GLN A 32 -42.22 20.24 -73.76
C GLN A 32 -41.26 21.26 -74.41
N SER A 33 -41.20 21.29 -75.73
CA SER A 33 -40.37 22.24 -76.49
C SER A 33 -40.85 23.69 -76.33
N LEU A 34 -42.16 23.91 -76.34
CA LEU A 34 -42.76 25.22 -76.06
C LEU A 34 -42.51 25.67 -74.62
N THR A 35 -42.63 24.75 -73.66
CA THR A 35 -42.35 25.04 -72.26
C THR A 35 -40.88 25.45 -72.10
N LYS A 36 -39.95 24.71 -72.71
CA LYS A 36 -38.52 25.02 -72.70
C LYS A 36 -38.21 26.37 -73.37
N LEU A 37 -38.82 26.66 -74.52
CA LEU A 37 -38.66 27.97 -75.18
C LEU A 37 -39.26 29.11 -74.35
N SER A 38 -40.35 28.86 -73.63
CA SER A 38 -40.97 29.87 -72.75
C SER A 38 -40.09 30.17 -71.54
N THR A 39 -39.44 29.16 -70.96
CA THR A 39 -38.49 29.33 -69.85
C THR A 39 -37.22 30.02 -70.32
N GLU A 40 -36.66 29.61 -71.46
CA GLU A 40 -35.49 30.27 -72.06
C GLU A 40 -35.78 31.74 -72.39
N ARG A 41 -37.00 32.06 -72.85
CA ARG A 41 -37.41 33.44 -73.11
C ARG A 41 -37.54 34.26 -71.83
N TYR A 42 -38.11 33.67 -70.77
CA TYR A 42 -38.21 34.32 -69.46
C TYR A 42 -36.83 34.58 -68.83
N GLU A 43 -35.90 33.62 -68.95
CA GLU A 43 -34.52 33.79 -68.50
C GLU A 43 -33.78 34.86 -69.30
N ALA A 44 -33.93 34.87 -70.62
CA ALA A 44 -33.34 35.90 -71.48
C ALA A 44 -33.88 37.30 -71.17
N GLU A 45 -35.19 37.42 -70.90
CA GLU A 45 -35.82 38.68 -70.49
C GLU A 45 -35.31 39.15 -69.13
N LYS A 46 -35.14 38.24 -68.17
CA LYS A 46 -34.53 38.55 -66.87
C LYS A 46 -33.09 39.06 -67.03
N ILE A 47 -32.26 38.38 -67.82
CA ILE A 47 -30.87 38.79 -68.09
C ILE A 47 -30.84 40.17 -68.77
N ALA A 48 -31.75 40.44 -69.71
CA ALA A 48 -31.85 41.74 -70.37
C ALA A 48 -32.17 42.87 -69.37
N THR A 49 -33.13 42.64 -68.45
CA THR A 49 -33.47 43.63 -67.42
C THR A 49 -32.34 43.87 -66.41
N GLU A 50 -31.56 42.83 -66.06
CA GLU A 50 -30.38 42.97 -65.20
C GLU A 50 -29.26 43.76 -65.91
N LEU A 51 -29.05 43.53 -67.21
CA LEU A 51 -28.11 44.30 -68.03
C LEU A 51 -28.47 45.78 -68.13
N GLU A 52 -29.75 46.11 -68.31
CA GLU A 52 -30.20 47.50 -68.34
C GLU A 52 -29.97 48.21 -67.00
N LYS A 53 -30.24 47.52 -65.87
CA LYS A 53 -29.94 48.04 -64.53
C LYS A 53 -28.44 48.28 -64.34
N HIS A 54 -27.59 47.34 -64.77
CA HIS A 54 -26.14 47.52 -64.72
C HIS A 54 -25.64 48.67 -65.60
N GLN A 55 -26.22 48.87 -66.78
CA GLN A 55 -25.87 50.03 -67.61
C GLN A 55 -26.27 51.35 -66.95
N GLN A 56 -27.40 51.40 -66.26
CA GLN A 56 -27.81 52.60 -65.52
C GLN A 56 -26.86 52.90 -64.36
N THR A 57 -26.48 51.91 -63.55
CA THR A 57 -25.55 52.13 -62.43
C THR A 57 -24.16 52.57 -62.90
N VAL A 58 -23.64 51.99 -63.98
CA VAL A 58 -22.35 52.43 -64.57
C VAL A 58 -22.43 53.88 -65.07
N LYS A 59 -23.55 54.29 -65.68
CA LYS A 59 -23.75 55.70 -66.10
C LYS A 59 -23.78 56.64 -64.88
N GLU A 60 -24.43 56.25 -63.79
CA GLU A 60 -24.45 57.05 -62.56
C GLU A 60 -23.07 57.17 -61.92
N GLU A 61 -22.31 56.07 -61.84
CA GLU A 61 -20.95 56.05 -61.29
C GLU A 61 -19.98 56.88 -62.13
N THR A 62 -20.04 56.77 -63.46
CA THR A 62 -19.20 57.60 -64.36
C THR A 62 -19.52 59.09 -64.24
N VAL A 63 -20.77 59.48 -64.00
CA VAL A 63 -21.13 60.88 -63.70
C VAL A 63 -20.59 61.32 -62.34
N LYS A 64 -20.69 60.48 -61.30
CA LYS A 64 -20.10 60.76 -59.98
C LYS A 64 -18.58 60.90 -60.06
N GLN A 65 -17.91 60.03 -60.81
CA GLN A 65 -16.46 60.06 -61.00
C GLN A 65 -16.02 61.31 -61.79
N LYS A 66 -16.77 61.71 -62.83
CA LYS A 66 -16.51 62.98 -63.55
C LYS A 66 -16.67 64.18 -62.62
N LYS A 67 -17.72 64.23 -61.79
CA LYS A 67 -17.90 65.29 -60.78
C LYS A 67 -16.77 65.32 -59.76
N ALA A 68 -16.31 64.16 -59.29
CA ALA A 68 -15.16 64.06 -58.41
C ALA A 68 -13.88 64.59 -59.08
N SER A 69 -13.66 64.27 -60.36
CA SER A 69 -12.49 64.73 -61.14
C SER A 69 -12.49 66.24 -61.42
N THR A 70 -13.66 66.85 -61.59
CA THR A 70 -13.77 68.32 -61.71
C THR A 70 -13.52 69.01 -60.38
N ASN A 71 -14.00 68.42 -59.28
CA ASN A 71 -13.76 68.96 -57.94
C ASN A 71 -12.27 68.89 -57.55
N THR A 72 -11.56 67.82 -57.92
CA THR A 72 -10.11 67.71 -57.69
C THR A 72 -9.35 68.76 -58.51
N LYS A 73 -9.71 68.99 -59.76
CA LYS A 73 -9.08 70.05 -60.58
C LYS A 73 -9.33 71.44 -60.02
N SER A 74 -10.56 71.74 -59.57
CA SER A 74 -10.84 73.04 -58.92
C SER A 74 -10.09 73.22 -57.60
N LEU A 75 -9.81 72.13 -56.87
CA LEU A 75 -9.00 72.19 -55.64
C LEU A 75 -7.51 72.41 -55.95
N GLU A 76 -6.99 71.83 -57.03
CA GLU A 76 -5.62 72.07 -57.50
C GLU A 76 -5.43 73.50 -58.00
N ASP A 77 -6.42 74.05 -58.72
CA ASP A 77 -6.42 75.44 -59.14
C ASP A 77 -6.51 76.40 -57.94
N CYS A 78 -7.36 76.09 -56.95
CA CYS A 78 -7.46 76.87 -55.71
C CYS A 78 -6.19 76.80 -54.87
N LYS A 79 -5.50 75.65 -54.82
CA LYS A 79 -4.17 75.53 -54.18
C LYS A 79 -3.13 76.42 -54.84
N ARG A 80 -3.10 76.44 -56.17
CA ARG A 80 -2.14 77.22 -56.95
C ARG A 80 -2.38 78.73 -56.80
N ASP A 81 -3.64 79.16 -56.75
CA ASP A 81 -4.03 80.54 -56.44
C ASP A 81 -3.70 80.95 -55.01
N ILE A 82 -3.81 80.05 -54.03
CA ILE A 82 -3.38 80.29 -52.64
C ILE A 82 -1.86 80.39 -52.56
N GLU A 83 -1.12 79.54 -53.25
CA GLU A 83 0.36 79.56 -53.29
C GLU A 83 0.92 80.80 -53.99
N GLU A 84 0.24 81.36 -54.99
CA GLU A 84 0.62 82.64 -55.62
C GLU A 84 0.23 83.87 -54.78
N LYS A 85 -0.88 83.82 -54.04
CA LYS A 85 -1.34 84.94 -53.19
C LYS A 85 -0.62 85.00 -51.84
N GLU A 86 -0.24 83.87 -51.27
CA GLU A 86 0.49 83.82 -50.01
C GLU A 86 2.01 83.86 -50.27
N LYS A 87 2.55 85.08 -50.44
CA LYS A 87 3.99 85.34 -50.20
C LYS A 87 4.29 85.19 -48.71
N ILE A 88 4.28 83.95 -48.22
CA ILE A 88 4.65 83.61 -46.85
C ILE A 88 6.16 83.87 -46.70
N SER A 89 6.51 84.76 -45.77
CA SER A 89 7.91 84.99 -45.39
C SER A 89 8.56 83.67 -44.92
N PRO A 90 9.85 83.41 -45.21
CA PRO A 90 10.54 82.20 -44.75
C PRO A 90 10.37 81.92 -43.25
N ASP A 91 10.28 82.96 -42.41
CA ASP A 91 10.02 82.86 -40.96
C ASP A 91 8.63 82.29 -40.62
N GLN A 92 7.59 82.71 -41.35
CA GLN A 92 6.24 82.18 -41.16
C GLN A 92 6.15 80.72 -41.60
N LYS A 93 6.88 80.35 -42.67
CA LYS A 93 6.96 78.96 -43.15
C LYS A 93 7.64 78.05 -42.12
N GLN A 94 8.66 78.56 -41.42
CA GLN A 94 9.33 77.84 -40.35
C GLN A 94 8.43 77.67 -39.11
N LYS A 95 7.70 78.71 -38.70
CA LYS A 95 6.70 78.62 -37.62
C LYS A 95 5.58 77.63 -37.94
N LEU A 96 5.10 77.60 -39.17
CA LEU A 96 4.06 76.67 -39.62
C LEU A 96 4.56 75.22 -39.65
N ARG A 97 5.83 74.99 -40.00
CA ARG A 97 6.47 73.67 -39.89
C ARG A 97 6.59 73.22 -38.45
N GLN A 98 7.06 74.09 -37.55
CA GLN A 98 7.15 73.78 -36.12
C GLN A 98 5.77 73.48 -35.52
N ALA A 99 4.76 74.29 -35.84
CA ALA A 99 3.37 74.05 -35.40
C ALA A 99 2.80 72.74 -35.95
N LYS A 100 3.17 72.36 -37.19
CA LYS A 100 2.77 71.10 -37.79
C LYS A 100 3.47 69.91 -37.13
N GLU A 101 4.76 70.03 -36.80
CA GLU A 101 5.50 69.00 -36.07
C GLU A 101 4.96 68.82 -34.65
N THR A 102 4.65 69.90 -33.93
CA THR A 102 4.03 69.79 -32.60
C THR A 102 2.63 69.18 -32.67
N LEU A 103 1.83 69.54 -33.66
CA LEU A 103 0.53 68.90 -33.90
C LEU A 103 0.67 67.42 -34.27
N GLN A 104 1.64 67.05 -35.13
CA GLN A 104 1.89 65.66 -35.46
C GLN A 104 2.37 64.85 -34.25
N ASN A 105 3.23 65.43 -33.40
CA ASN A 105 3.70 64.76 -32.19
C ASN A 105 2.57 64.57 -31.19
N THR A 106 1.71 65.58 -30.99
CA THR A 106 0.55 65.46 -30.10
C THR A 106 -0.49 64.46 -30.63
N VAL A 107 -0.74 64.41 -31.95
CA VAL A 107 -1.60 63.38 -32.54
C VAL A 107 -1.03 61.98 -32.29
N LYS A 108 0.26 61.76 -32.53
CA LYS A 108 0.92 60.48 -32.22
C LYS A 108 0.83 60.11 -30.75
N GLU A 109 1.03 61.07 -29.85
CA GLU A 109 0.86 60.84 -28.41
C GLU A 109 -0.58 60.43 -28.05
N PHE A 110 -1.59 61.05 -28.68
CA PHE A 110 -2.99 60.67 -28.49
C PHE A 110 -3.33 59.31 -29.08
N GLU A 111 -2.79 58.97 -30.25
CA GLU A 111 -2.93 57.64 -30.85
C GLU A 111 -2.38 56.56 -29.92
N VAL A 112 -1.16 56.73 -29.39
CA VAL A 112 -0.54 55.81 -28.43
C VAL A 112 -1.38 55.71 -27.14
N LYS A 113 -1.88 56.83 -26.61
CA LYS A 113 -2.74 56.80 -25.41
C LYS A 113 -4.05 56.06 -25.66
N LEU A 114 -4.64 56.21 -26.85
CA LEU A 114 -5.89 55.57 -27.22
C LEU A 114 -5.69 54.07 -27.43
N GLU A 115 -4.59 53.67 -28.06
CA GLU A 115 -4.21 52.26 -28.22
C GLU A 115 -3.97 51.58 -26.86
N ASN A 116 -3.17 52.20 -25.98
CA ASN A 116 -2.97 51.71 -24.61
C ASN A 116 -4.28 51.63 -23.80
N ALA A 117 -5.22 52.56 -24.00
CA ALA A 117 -6.52 52.53 -23.32
C ALA A 117 -7.40 51.39 -23.83
N ARG A 118 -7.32 51.05 -25.12
CA ARG A 118 -8.02 49.90 -25.71
C ARG A 118 -7.45 48.59 -25.23
N GLU A 119 -6.13 48.45 -25.18
CA GLU A 119 -5.47 47.25 -24.64
C GLU A 119 -5.89 47.02 -23.17
N LYS A 120 -5.82 48.05 -22.32
CA LYS A 120 -6.27 47.96 -20.92
C LYS A 120 -7.76 47.61 -20.78
N ALA A 121 -8.60 48.12 -21.68
CA ALA A 121 -10.02 47.75 -21.69
C ALA A 121 -10.21 46.27 -22.05
N SER A 122 -9.48 45.76 -23.06
CA SER A 122 -9.52 44.34 -23.42
C SER A 122 -8.96 43.42 -22.34
N GLU A 123 -7.89 43.82 -21.66
CA GLU A 123 -7.35 43.07 -20.51
C GLU A 123 -8.36 42.99 -19.38
N LYS A 124 -9.06 44.08 -19.09
CA LYS A 124 -10.10 44.11 -18.05
C LYS A 124 -11.29 43.21 -18.40
N GLU A 125 -11.74 43.21 -19.65
CA GLU A 125 -12.79 42.29 -20.11
C GLU A 125 -12.35 40.82 -20.00
N GLY A 126 -11.09 40.52 -20.32
CA GLY A 126 -10.51 39.19 -20.11
C GLY A 126 -10.50 38.77 -18.65
N LEU A 127 -10.07 39.66 -17.75
CA LEU A 127 -10.06 39.42 -16.31
C LEU A 127 -11.46 39.25 -15.73
N ASP A 128 -12.45 40.02 -16.19
CA ASP A 128 -13.85 39.88 -15.75
C ASP A 128 -14.43 38.51 -16.18
N ALA A 129 -14.07 38.02 -17.37
CA ALA A 129 -14.46 36.70 -17.85
C ALA A 129 -13.79 35.57 -17.03
N GLU A 130 -12.50 35.68 -16.73
CA GLU A 130 -11.78 34.74 -15.85
C GLU A 130 -12.34 34.75 -14.42
N GLN A 131 -12.65 35.93 -13.88
CA GLN A 131 -13.25 36.04 -12.56
C GLN A 131 -14.61 35.32 -12.49
N LYS A 132 -15.41 35.43 -13.56
CA LYS A 132 -16.71 34.74 -13.63
C LYS A 132 -16.55 33.22 -13.68
N THR A 133 -15.60 32.69 -14.45
CA THR A 133 -15.36 31.24 -14.51
C THR A 133 -14.80 30.70 -13.19
N ILE A 134 -13.95 31.46 -12.49
CA ILE A 134 -13.48 31.10 -11.15
C ILE A 134 -14.64 31.08 -10.15
N GLN A 135 -15.57 32.03 -10.22
CA GLN A 135 -16.74 32.01 -9.34
C GLN A 135 -17.67 30.82 -9.61
N GLU A 136 -17.92 30.49 -10.87
CA GLU A 136 -18.72 29.31 -11.25
C GLU A 136 -18.07 28.00 -10.76
N THR A 137 -16.75 27.87 -10.88
CA THR A 137 -16.02 26.68 -10.39
C THR A 137 -15.99 26.59 -8.87
N ILE A 138 -15.83 27.70 -8.14
CA ILE A 138 -15.94 27.73 -6.68
C ILE A 138 -17.34 27.27 -6.23
N GLN A 139 -18.40 27.75 -6.89
CA GLN A 139 -19.77 27.35 -6.57
C GLN A 139 -20.00 25.86 -6.82
N ALA A 140 -19.50 25.33 -7.95
CA ALA A 140 -19.59 23.90 -8.26
C ALA A 140 -18.85 23.05 -7.20
N LEU A 141 -17.64 23.44 -6.80
CA LEU A 141 -16.86 22.74 -5.77
C LEU A 141 -17.55 22.80 -4.39
N GLN A 142 -18.16 23.93 -4.03
CA GLN A 142 -18.91 24.04 -2.77
C GLN A 142 -20.14 23.11 -2.75
N GLN A 143 -20.84 22.99 -3.87
CA GLN A 143 -21.94 22.04 -4.00
C GLN A 143 -21.44 20.59 -3.87
N GLU A 144 -20.32 20.26 -4.50
CA GLU A 144 -19.73 18.92 -4.41
C GLU A 144 -19.30 18.57 -2.98
N ILE A 145 -18.69 19.52 -2.25
CA ILE A 145 -18.34 19.36 -0.83
C ILE A 145 -19.59 19.10 0.01
N GLN A 146 -20.71 19.79 -0.23
CA GLN A 146 -21.95 19.54 0.49
C GLN A 146 -22.53 18.15 0.20
N VAL A 147 -22.52 17.70 -1.06
CA VAL A 147 -23.00 16.37 -1.44
C VAL A 147 -22.14 15.30 -0.78
N ARG A 148 -20.80 15.38 -0.92
CA ARG A 148 -19.87 14.46 -0.29
C ARG A 148 -19.97 14.47 1.24
N GLY A 149 -20.21 15.63 1.85
CA GLY A 149 -20.47 15.75 3.28
C GLY A 149 -21.73 15.00 3.71
N LYS A 150 -22.82 15.13 2.96
CA LYS A 150 -24.07 14.37 3.20
C LYS A 150 -23.84 12.87 3.04
N ASP A 151 -23.14 12.45 1.99
CA ASP A 151 -22.84 11.04 1.75
C ASP A 151 -21.96 10.46 2.87
N LYS A 152 -20.95 11.20 3.34
CA LYS A 152 -20.15 10.81 4.52
C LYS A 152 -21.03 10.55 5.74
N THR A 153 -22.00 11.45 6.03
CA THR A 153 -22.90 11.25 7.17
C THR A 153 -23.89 10.09 6.98
N LYS A 154 -24.33 9.83 5.74
CA LYS A 154 -25.15 8.65 5.43
C LYS A 154 -24.36 7.36 5.63
N PHE A 155 -23.15 7.28 5.10
CA PHE A 155 -22.27 6.12 5.28
C PHE A 155 -21.93 5.87 6.75
N GLN A 156 -21.67 6.92 7.54
CA GLN A 156 -21.47 6.78 8.99
C GLN A 156 -22.69 6.18 9.70
N LYS A 157 -23.91 6.60 9.32
CA LYS A 157 -25.16 6.05 9.88
C LYS A 157 -25.43 4.61 9.42
N GLU A 158 -25.18 4.30 8.15
CA GLU A 158 -25.43 2.97 7.58
C GLU A 158 -24.45 1.92 8.09
N MET A 159 -23.17 2.28 8.22
CA MET A 159 -22.14 1.37 8.71
C MET A 159 -22.06 1.33 10.24
N ASN A 160 -22.71 2.29 10.92
CA ASN A 160 -22.59 2.49 12.37
C ASN A 160 -21.12 2.62 12.82
N ILE A 161 -20.28 3.22 11.96
CA ILE A 161 -18.85 3.46 12.21
C ILE A 161 -18.67 4.97 12.33
N ASP A 162 -18.26 5.41 13.51
CA ASP A 162 -17.79 6.78 13.68
C ASP A 162 -16.34 6.88 13.20
N LEU A 163 -16.15 7.51 12.03
CA LEU A 163 -14.83 7.81 11.47
C LEU A 163 -13.97 8.68 12.42
N GLY A 164 -14.56 9.37 13.40
CA GLY A 164 -13.81 10.07 14.45
C GLY A 164 -13.18 9.14 15.49
N GLU A 165 -13.68 7.91 15.63
CA GLU A 165 -13.20 6.90 16.58
C GLU A 165 -12.24 5.90 15.94
N GLU A 166 -12.02 5.96 14.61
CA GLU A 166 -11.13 5.06 13.88
C GLU A 166 -9.71 5.05 14.47
N GLU A 167 -9.20 6.22 14.89
CA GLU A 167 -7.87 6.35 15.47
C GLU A 167 -7.76 5.63 16.82
N LYS A 168 -8.78 5.75 17.68
CA LYS A 168 -8.86 5.02 18.95
C LYS A 168 -8.98 3.51 18.75
N LEU A 169 -9.82 3.09 17.80
CA LEU A 169 -9.99 1.67 17.46
C LEU A 169 -8.71 1.06 16.87
N ARG A 170 -7.93 1.84 16.12
CA ARG A 170 -6.60 1.41 15.63
C ARG A 170 -5.62 1.24 16.77
N GLU A 171 -5.57 2.18 17.72
CA GLU A 171 -4.73 2.05 18.92
C GLU A 171 -5.12 0.84 19.77
N GLU A 172 -6.41 0.61 20.00
CA GLU A 172 -6.91 -0.56 20.73
C GLU A 172 -6.57 -1.87 20.00
N ARG A 173 -6.77 -1.93 18.69
CA ARG A 173 -6.38 -3.08 17.88
C ARG A 173 -4.88 -3.35 17.98
N ASP A 174 -4.05 -2.31 17.92
CA ASP A 174 -2.60 -2.47 17.97
C ASP A 174 -2.13 -2.94 19.36
N LYS A 175 -2.77 -2.45 20.43
CA LYS A 175 -2.59 -2.99 21.79
C LYS A 175 -2.98 -4.46 21.89
N LEU A 176 -4.18 -4.82 21.42
CA LEU A 176 -4.67 -6.21 21.43
C LEU A 176 -3.78 -7.13 20.60
N LYS A 177 -3.27 -6.66 19.46
CA LYS A 177 -2.31 -7.41 18.64
C LYS A 177 -1.00 -7.65 19.39
N GLY A 178 -0.52 -6.66 20.15
CA GLY A 178 0.61 -6.81 21.04
C GLY A 178 0.37 -7.84 22.14
N GLU A 179 -0.78 -7.78 22.81
CA GLU A 179 -1.17 -8.74 23.86
C GLU A 179 -1.29 -10.17 23.31
N ILE A 180 -1.90 -10.34 22.13
CA ILE A 180 -1.99 -11.65 21.46
C ILE A 180 -0.59 -12.19 21.16
N GLY A 181 0.30 -11.35 20.59
CA GLY A 181 1.68 -11.75 20.33
C GLY A 181 2.41 -12.21 21.58
N SER A 182 2.29 -11.47 22.70
CA SER A 182 2.90 -11.87 23.97
C SER A 182 2.32 -13.16 24.56
N ARG A 183 1.02 -13.40 24.37
CA ARG A 183 0.36 -14.63 24.83
C ARG A 183 0.75 -15.83 23.97
N GLU A 184 0.96 -15.62 22.67
CA GLU A 184 1.45 -16.68 21.78
C GLU A 184 2.87 -17.10 22.17
N THR A 185 3.76 -16.14 22.44
CA THR A 185 5.12 -16.46 22.92
C THR A 185 5.09 -17.17 24.28
N GLU A 186 4.30 -16.68 25.23
CA GLU A 186 4.16 -17.33 26.54
C GLU A 186 3.59 -18.75 26.41
N LYS A 187 2.64 -18.96 25.49
CA LYS A 187 2.09 -20.29 25.22
C LYS A 187 3.15 -21.23 24.67
N THR A 188 3.99 -20.78 23.74
CA THR A 188 5.08 -21.61 23.20
C THR A 188 6.12 -21.95 24.25
N GLU A 189 6.49 -21.00 25.12
CA GLU A 189 7.42 -21.23 26.22
C GLU A 189 6.86 -22.25 27.24
N ARG A 190 5.58 -22.13 27.58
CA ARG A 190 4.92 -23.11 28.47
C ARG A 190 4.81 -24.50 27.83
N GLU A 191 4.56 -24.57 26.53
CA GLU A 191 4.55 -25.85 25.81
C GLU A 191 5.93 -26.51 25.86
N THR A 192 7.01 -25.76 25.66
CA THR A 192 8.38 -26.27 25.81
C THR A 192 8.69 -26.71 27.24
N ASP A 193 8.29 -25.93 28.26
CA ASP A 193 8.48 -26.29 29.67
C ASP A 193 7.75 -27.59 30.02
N ILE A 194 6.55 -27.79 29.49
CA ILE A 194 5.77 -29.01 29.69
C ILE A 194 6.45 -30.21 29.03
N GLU A 195 7.00 -30.05 27.83
CA GLU A 195 7.74 -31.11 27.14
C GLU A 195 9.03 -31.49 27.88
N GLU A 196 9.81 -30.50 28.32
CA GLU A 196 11.01 -30.72 29.14
C GLU A 196 10.67 -31.38 30.49
N SER A 197 9.58 -30.93 31.13
CA SER A 197 9.09 -31.53 32.38
C SER A 197 8.65 -32.97 32.18
N LYS A 198 7.94 -33.29 31.09
CA LYS A 198 7.55 -34.68 30.79
C LYS A 198 8.77 -35.56 30.56
N LYS A 199 9.74 -35.09 29.79
CA LYS A 199 10.98 -35.82 29.53
C LYS A 199 11.77 -36.08 30.82
N THR A 200 11.91 -35.08 31.69
CA THR A 200 12.59 -35.25 32.97
C THR A 200 11.83 -36.16 33.94
N ILE A 201 10.49 -36.16 33.91
CA ILE A 201 9.69 -37.11 34.68
C ILE A 201 9.90 -38.53 34.16
N GLU A 202 9.88 -38.74 32.83
CA GLU A 202 10.12 -40.05 32.22
C GLU A 202 11.53 -40.57 32.53
N GLU A 203 12.56 -39.74 32.39
CA GLU A 203 13.95 -40.10 32.72
C GLU A 203 14.12 -40.44 34.22
N ASN A 204 13.39 -39.77 35.10
CA ASN A 204 13.45 -40.03 36.54
C ASN A 204 12.47 -41.12 37.01
N GLN A 205 11.60 -41.63 36.15
CA GLN A 205 10.61 -42.63 36.53
C GLN A 205 11.29 -43.93 36.97
N ASP A 206 12.27 -44.39 36.20
CA ASP A 206 13.06 -45.58 36.51
C ASP A 206 13.83 -45.40 37.83
N LEU A 207 14.47 -44.23 38.02
CA LEU A 207 15.18 -43.89 39.27
C LEU A 207 14.24 -43.84 40.48
N SER A 208 13.00 -43.34 40.31
CA SER A 208 11.99 -43.29 41.36
C SER A 208 11.51 -44.67 41.79
N GLU A 209 11.53 -45.66 40.90
CA GLU A 209 11.19 -47.05 41.22
C GLU A 209 12.39 -47.82 41.81
N GLU A 210 13.60 -47.55 41.34
CA GLU A 210 14.82 -48.21 41.82
C GLU A 210 15.24 -47.76 43.22
N TYR A 211 15.11 -46.47 43.54
CA TYR A 211 15.58 -45.91 44.81
C TYR A 211 14.95 -46.60 46.04
N PRO A 212 13.63 -46.81 46.14
CA PRO A 212 13.03 -47.52 47.26
C PRO A 212 13.51 -48.97 47.37
N ARG A 213 13.71 -49.67 46.24
CA ARG A 213 14.21 -51.05 46.23
C ARG A 213 15.64 -51.15 46.77
N LEU A 214 16.50 -50.21 46.37
CA LEU A 214 17.86 -50.11 46.88
C LEU A 214 17.89 -49.80 48.38
N VAL A 215 17.02 -48.90 48.86
CA VAL A 215 16.89 -48.60 50.29
C VAL A 215 16.41 -49.84 51.08
N GLU A 216 15.46 -50.61 50.55
CA GLU A 216 15.04 -51.86 51.18
C GLU A 216 16.16 -52.91 51.21
N GLN A 217 16.96 -53.01 50.15
CA GLN A 217 18.12 -53.91 50.10
C GLN A 217 19.20 -53.51 51.12
N ASP A 218 19.59 -52.22 51.15
CA ASP A 218 20.55 -51.70 52.13
C ASP A 218 20.09 -51.93 53.58
N ASN A 219 18.80 -51.73 53.86
CA ASN A 219 18.25 -52.02 55.18
C ASN A 219 18.30 -53.52 55.54
N LYS A 220 18.02 -54.41 54.57
CA LYS A 220 18.15 -55.87 54.79
C LYS A 220 19.59 -56.27 55.05
N GLU A 221 20.53 -55.76 54.26
CA GLU A 221 21.96 -56.03 54.41
C GLU A 221 22.47 -55.53 55.77
N LYS A 222 22.06 -54.35 56.21
CA LYS A 222 22.39 -53.84 57.56
C LYS A 222 21.90 -54.76 58.67
N ILE A 223 20.65 -55.23 58.59
CA ILE A 223 20.09 -56.17 59.56
C ILE A 223 20.89 -57.48 59.55
N GLU A 224 21.25 -57.99 58.37
CA GLU A 224 22.04 -59.20 58.24
C GLU A 224 23.44 -59.03 58.85
N ILE A 225 24.14 -57.94 58.53
CA ILE A 225 25.45 -57.61 59.11
C ILE A 225 25.37 -57.48 60.63
N GLU A 226 24.33 -56.80 61.16
CA GLU A 226 24.11 -56.72 62.61
C GLU A 226 23.89 -58.10 63.23
N SER A 227 23.12 -58.97 62.56
CA SER A 227 22.86 -60.33 63.03
C SER A 227 24.15 -61.17 63.06
N MET A 228 24.99 -61.04 62.03
CA MET A 228 26.31 -61.68 61.97
C MET A 228 27.23 -61.15 63.06
N HIS A 229 27.24 -59.83 63.29
CA HIS A 229 28.04 -59.22 64.36
C HIS A 229 27.62 -59.71 65.75
N ARG A 230 26.31 -59.80 66.01
CA ARG A 230 25.78 -60.39 67.25
C ARG A 230 26.16 -61.87 67.37
N GLY A 231 26.06 -62.63 66.28
CA GLY A 231 26.47 -64.04 66.22
C GLY A 231 27.96 -64.22 66.51
N MET A 232 28.82 -63.41 65.91
CA MET A 232 30.27 -63.40 66.15
C MET A 232 30.57 -63.12 67.63
N LYS A 233 29.94 -62.10 68.21
CA LYS A 233 30.09 -61.78 69.64
C LYS A 233 29.64 -62.92 70.54
N LEU A 234 28.53 -63.60 70.21
CA LEU A 234 28.09 -64.79 70.95
C LEU A 234 29.10 -65.94 70.83
N LEU A 235 29.67 -66.17 69.65
CA LEU A 235 30.72 -67.17 69.46
C LEU A 235 31.98 -66.84 70.24
N GLU A 236 32.41 -65.57 70.27
CA GLU A 236 33.54 -65.13 71.09
C GLU A 236 33.30 -65.36 72.58
N VAL A 237 32.13 -64.92 73.10
CA VAL A 237 31.76 -65.15 74.50
C VAL A 237 31.67 -66.64 74.83
N THR A 238 31.13 -67.45 73.91
CA THR A 238 31.03 -68.90 74.09
C THR A 238 32.40 -69.56 74.08
N ARG A 239 33.28 -69.16 73.15
CA ARG A 239 34.68 -69.61 73.09
C ARG A 239 35.38 -69.29 74.39
N ASP A 240 35.33 -68.04 74.83
CA ASP A 240 36.01 -67.58 76.04
C ASP A 240 35.46 -68.29 77.28
N GLY A 241 34.13 -68.52 77.35
CA GLY A 241 33.50 -69.32 78.39
C GLY A 241 33.94 -70.79 78.42
N ILE A 242 34.05 -71.44 77.24
CA ILE A 242 34.56 -72.82 77.13
C ILE A 242 36.03 -72.87 77.54
N VAL A 243 36.87 -71.96 77.02
CA VAL A 243 38.30 -71.91 77.33
C VAL A 243 38.52 -71.67 78.83
N ALA A 244 37.84 -70.69 79.43
CA ALA A 244 37.94 -70.44 80.86
C ALA A 244 37.47 -71.64 81.72
N GLY A 245 36.36 -72.27 81.34
CA GLY A 245 35.81 -73.43 82.05
C GLY A 245 36.66 -74.70 81.90
N VAL A 246 37.30 -74.91 80.75
CA VAL A 246 38.26 -76.00 80.54
C VAL A 246 39.56 -75.71 81.27
N LYS A 247 40.10 -74.48 81.15
CA LYS A 247 41.32 -74.03 81.83
C LYS A 247 41.26 -74.25 83.32
N GLY A 248 40.24 -73.70 84.01
CA GLY A 248 40.12 -73.83 85.45
C GLY A 248 39.99 -75.29 85.92
N ARG A 249 39.32 -76.15 85.12
CA ARG A 249 39.25 -77.59 85.41
C ARG A 249 40.59 -78.29 85.23
N ILE A 250 41.31 -78.03 84.13
CA ILE A 250 42.63 -78.62 83.88
C ILE A 250 43.62 -78.17 84.96
N GLU A 251 43.69 -76.87 85.28
CA GLU A 251 44.57 -76.36 86.34
C GLU A 251 44.26 -77.02 87.69
N THR A 252 42.98 -77.13 88.06
CA THR A 252 42.56 -77.79 89.31
C THR A 252 42.96 -79.27 89.34
N HIS A 253 42.74 -80.00 88.24
CA HIS A 253 43.14 -81.39 88.14
C HIS A 253 44.66 -81.55 88.16
N MET A 254 45.41 -80.71 87.44
CA MET A 254 46.86 -80.74 87.41
C MET A 254 47.46 -80.40 88.78
N MET A 255 46.92 -79.41 89.50
CA MET A 255 47.31 -79.11 90.88
C MET A 255 47.07 -80.28 91.83
N ARG A 256 46.05 -81.11 91.58
CA ARG A 256 45.81 -82.32 92.38
C ARG A 256 46.74 -83.48 92.01
N PHE A 257 47.01 -83.69 90.72
CA PHE A 257 47.78 -84.85 90.25
C PHE A 257 49.30 -84.65 90.28
N LEU A 258 49.80 -83.47 89.91
CA LEU A 258 51.25 -83.21 89.79
C LEU A 258 52.02 -83.44 91.10
N PRO A 259 51.57 -82.98 92.28
CA PRO A 259 52.31 -83.20 93.53
C PRO A 259 52.46 -84.68 93.87
N SER A 260 51.45 -85.51 93.54
CA SER A 260 51.48 -86.95 93.76
C SER A 260 52.44 -87.68 92.81
N LEU A 261 52.56 -87.23 91.57
CA LEU A 261 53.41 -87.85 90.55
C LEU A 261 54.88 -87.43 90.67
N THR A 262 55.14 -86.19 91.11
CA THR A 262 56.50 -85.63 91.12
C THR A 262 57.04 -85.39 92.52
N ALA A 263 56.56 -86.15 93.51
CA ALA A 263 56.98 -86.04 94.92
C ALA A 263 57.00 -84.59 95.44
N GLN A 264 55.92 -83.84 95.16
CA GLN A 264 55.73 -82.41 95.53
C GLN A 264 56.68 -81.40 94.86
N ARG A 265 57.47 -81.78 93.86
CA ARG A 265 58.33 -80.85 93.10
C ARG A 265 57.54 -79.79 92.31
N TYR A 266 56.48 -80.21 91.62
CA TYR A 266 55.57 -79.31 90.93
C TYR A 266 54.26 -79.20 91.71
N ASN A 267 53.92 -78.00 92.15
CA ASN A 267 52.77 -77.76 93.04
C ASN A 267 51.69 -76.84 92.46
N MET A 268 52.01 -76.07 91.42
CA MET A 268 51.08 -75.17 90.75
C MET A 268 51.19 -75.35 89.24
N ALA A 269 50.05 -75.26 88.56
CA ALA A 269 49.95 -75.26 87.11
C ALA A 269 49.05 -74.10 86.68
N GLN A 270 49.46 -73.40 85.64
CA GLN A 270 48.72 -72.30 85.03
C GLN A 270 48.75 -72.47 83.51
N ILE A 271 47.65 -72.16 82.84
CA ILE A 271 47.57 -72.17 81.38
C ILE A 271 47.58 -70.72 80.86
N ASP A 272 48.51 -70.42 79.95
CA ASP A 272 48.52 -69.14 79.24
C ASP A 272 47.38 -69.11 78.21
N GLU A 273 46.55 -68.06 78.28
CA GLU A 273 45.36 -67.89 77.45
C GLU A 273 45.69 -67.46 76.02
N LYS A 274 46.86 -66.85 75.80
CA LYS A 274 47.24 -66.34 74.47
C LYS A 274 47.89 -67.43 73.61
N ASP A 275 48.80 -68.20 74.20
CA ASP A 275 49.59 -69.20 73.49
C ASP A 275 49.09 -70.65 73.73
N TYR A 276 48.07 -70.84 74.56
CA TYR A 276 47.51 -72.15 74.96
C TYR A 276 48.55 -73.13 75.50
N ARG A 277 49.54 -72.62 76.24
CA ARG A 277 50.64 -73.41 76.82
C ARG A 277 50.43 -73.65 78.31
N ILE A 278 50.80 -74.85 78.77
CA ILE A 278 50.76 -75.20 80.19
C ILE A 278 52.10 -74.86 80.82
N GLU A 279 52.07 -73.99 81.81
CA GLU A 279 53.20 -73.65 82.66
C GLU A 279 53.04 -74.28 84.04
N VAL A 280 54.12 -74.84 84.55
CA VAL A 280 54.14 -75.52 85.84
C VAL A 280 55.22 -74.88 86.71
N TYR A 281 54.89 -74.58 87.97
CA TYR A 281 55.85 -73.98 88.90
C TYR A 281 56.77 -75.05 89.50
N ASP A 282 58.08 -74.94 89.25
CA ASP A 282 59.10 -75.79 89.84
C ASP A 282 59.52 -75.23 91.20
N ARG A 283 59.17 -75.93 92.29
CA ARG A 283 59.47 -75.48 93.66
C ARG A 283 60.96 -75.43 93.95
N GLU A 284 61.75 -76.32 93.34
CA GLU A 284 63.20 -76.38 93.56
C GLU A 284 63.94 -75.25 92.85
N ALA A 285 63.47 -74.87 91.66
CA ALA A 285 64.09 -73.83 90.84
C ALA A 285 63.46 -72.43 91.00
N HIS A 286 62.42 -72.30 91.84
CA HIS A 286 61.64 -71.08 92.07
C HIS A 286 61.19 -70.35 90.80
N ARG A 287 60.88 -71.08 89.72
CA ARG A 287 60.47 -70.50 88.44
C ARG A 287 59.39 -71.31 87.74
N TRP A 288 58.62 -70.62 86.92
CA TRP A 288 57.68 -71.25 85.98
C TRP A 288 58.45 -71.95 84.87
N ARG A 289 58.02 -73.16 84.54
CA ARG A 289 58.55 -74.01 83.48
C ARG A 289 57.39 -74.38 82.57
N GLY A 290 57.37 -73.83 81.36
CA GLY A 290 56.51 -74.32 80.28
C GLY A 290 57.25 -75.36 79.44
N LYS A 291 56.59 -76.48 79.13
CA LYS A 291 56.98 -77.32 77.98
C LYS A 291 55.93 -77.07 76.90
N GLY A 292 56.39 -76.73 75.70
CA GLY A 292 55.55 -76.56 74.52
C GLY A 292 54.79 -77.83 74.18
#